data_AF-A0A4Y2JH59-F1
#
_entry.id   AF-A0A4Y2JH59-F1
#
_cell.length_a   1.000
_cell.length_b   1.000
_cell.length_c   1.000
_cell.angle_alpha   90.00
_cell.angle_beta   90.00
_cell.angle_gamma   90.00
#
_symmetry.space_group_name_H-M   'P 1'
#
loop_
_entity.id
_entity.type
_entity.pdbx_description
1 polymer ?
#
loop_
_entity_poly.entity_id
_entity_poly.type
_entity_poly.pdbx_seq_one_letter_code
_entity_poly.pdbx_strand_id
1 'polypeptide(L)'
;MLIFGGLPLFYLELALGQYYRNGCITIWDKLCPMMKGIGYAICFIDLYMGMYYNTIIAWAFYYLFASFTSELPWTRCDNPWNTEHCLTLAERSVNSSNDSRSPAQEYFE
;
A
#
# COMPACT_ATOMS: atom_id res chain seq x y z
N MET A 1 -17.36 -11.87 11.52
CA MET A 1 -16.11 -12.66 11.63
C MET A 1 -15.09 -12.07 12.62
N LEU A 2 -15.20 -10.80 13.04
CA LEU A 2 -14.26 -10.21 14.00
C LEU A 2 -14.29 -10.90 15.37
N ILE A 3 -15.47 -11.06 15.98
CA ILE A 3 -15.60 -11.64 17.34
C ILE A 3 -15.19 -13.12 17.40
N PHE A 4 -15.55 -13.90 16.38
CA PHE A 4 -15.31 -15.35 16.37
C PHE A 4 -14.02 -15.78 15.68
N GLY A 5 -13.40 -14.93 14.87
CA GLY A 5 -12.19 -15.27 14.10
C GLY A 5 -11.03 -14.35 14.42
N GLY A 6 -11.16 -13.06 14.08
CA GLY A 6 -10.07 -12.09 14.22
C GLY A 6 -9.58 -11.92 15.66
N LEU A 7 -10.50 -11.72 16.61
CA LEU A 7 -10.17 -11.46 18.00
C LEU A 7 -9.54 -12.67 18.71
N PRO A 8 -10.08 -13.90 18.56
CA PRO A 8 -9.42 -15.10 19.10
C PRO A 8 -8.03 -15.36 18.51
N LEU A 9 -7.83 -15.20 17.20
CA LEU A 9 -6.53 -15.42 16.55
C LEU A 9 -5.49 -14.38 16.98
N PHE A 10 -5.88 -13.11 17.04
CA PHE A 10 -5.01 -12.03 17.51
C PHE A 10 -4.59 -12.23 18.97
N TYR A 11 -5.54 -12.62 19.83
CA TYR A 11 -5.24 -12.91 21.23
C TYR A 11 -4.31 -14.12 21.39
N LEU A 12 -4.51 -15.17 20.60
CA LEU A 12 -3.66 -16.36 20.63
C LEU A 12 -2.20 -16.03 20.28
N GLU A 13 -1.96 -15.24 19.23
CA GLU A 13 -0.62 -14.81 18.83
C GLU A 13 0.06 -13.99 19.94
N LEU A 14 -0.65 -13.02 20.52
CA LEU A 14 -0.13 -12.19 21.61
C LEU A 14 0.20 -13.01 22.86
N ALA A 15 -0.71 -13.91 23.28
CA ALA A 15 -0.50 -14.76 24.45
C ALA A 15 0.69 -15.71 24.27
N LEU A 16 0.85 -16.31 23.09
CA LEU A 16 1.99 -17.15 22.75
C LEU A 16 3.31 -16.36 22.77
N GLY A 17 3.32 -15.17 22.16
CA GLY A 17 4.48 -14.28 22.16
C GLY A 17 4.91 -13.87 23.57
N GLN A 18 3.95 -13.51 24.43
CA GLN A 18 4.22 -13.12 25.82
C GLN A 18 4.72 -14.28 26.69
N TYR A 19 4.17 -15.48 26.52
CA TYR A 19 4.54 -16.66 27.31
C TYR A 19 5.91 -17.22 26.92
N TYR A 20 6.14 -17.44 25.62
CA TYR A 20 7.38 -18.07 25.15
C TYR A 20 8.54 -17.09 24.94
N ARG A 21 8.26 -15.79 24.74
CA ARG A 21 9.26 -14.72 24.52
C ARG A 21 10.29 -15.04 23.42
N ASN A 22 9.85 -15.80 22.42
CA ASN A 22 10.66 -16.24 21.29
C ASN A 22 10.12 -15.63 20.00
N GLY A 23 10.97 -15.50 18.99
CA GLY A 23 10.56 -15.03 17.67
C GLY A 23 9.77 -16.08 16.88
N CYS A 24 9.21 -15.65 15.74
CA CYS A 24 8.29 -16.42 14.89
C CYS A 24 8.86 -17.74 14.34
N ILE A 25 10.19 -17.90 14.29
CA ILE A 25 10.84 -19.16 13.88
C ILE A 25 11.13 -20.05 15.10
N THR A 26 11.74 -19.47 16.14
CA THR A 26 12.21 -20.17 17.34
C THR A 26 11.09 -20.67 18.24
N ILE A 27 9.89 -20.07 18.18
CA ILE A 27 8.73 -20.51 18.98
C ILE A 27 8.28 -21.93 18.61
N TRP A 28 8.38 -22.31 17.33
CA TRP A 28 7.97 -23.61 16.83
C TRP A 28 8.85 -24.75 17.35
N ASP A 29 10.12 -24.48 17.70
CA ASP A 29 11.00 -25.47 18.33
C ASP A 29 10.50 -25.89 19.73
N LYS A 30 9.74 -25.03 20.42
CA LYS A 30 9.15 -25.31 21.75
C LYS A 30 7.75 -25.90 21.67
N LEU A 31 7.00 -25.57 20.61
CA LEU A 31 5.60 -25.97 20.46
C LEU A 31 5.43 -27.25 19.63
N CYS A 32 5.92 -27.22 18.38
CA CYS A 32 5.88 -28.35 17.45
C CYS A 32 6.98 -28.17 16.39
N PRO A 33 8.13 -28.86 16.50
CA PRO A 33 9.26 -28.69 15.59
C PRO A 33 8.93 -28.98 14.11
N MET A 34 7.92 -29.84 13.86
CA MET A 34 7.46 -30.15 12.51
C MET A 34 6.88 -28.92 11.78
N MET A 35 6.35 -27.94 12.54
CA MET A 35 5.72 -26.74 12.00
C MET A 35 6.68 -25.55 11.86
N LYS A 36 7.99 -25.76 12.03
CA LYS A 36 9.01 -24.70 11.90
C LYS A 36 8.99 -23.98 10.54
N GLY A 37 8.51 -24.65 9.49
CA GLY A 37 8.33 -24.07 8.16
C GLY A 37 7.43 -22.82 8.14
N ILE A 38 6.50 -22.69 9.08
CA ILE A 38 5.60 -21.52 9.18
C ILE A 38 6.39 -20.24 9.41
N GLY A 39 7.38 -20.27 10.31
CA GLY A 39 8.22 -19.11 10.59
C GLY A 39 8.97 -18.62 9.35
N TYR A 40 9.53 -19.54 8.56
CA TYR A 40 10.21 -19.18 7.31
C TYR A 40 9.25 -18.66 6.24
N ALA A 41 8.06 -19.25 6.13
CA ALA A 41 7.02 -18.77 5.21
C ALA A 41 6.60 -17.33 5.54
N ILE A 42 6.45 -16.99 6.82
CA ILE A 42 6.17 -15.62 7.27
C ILE A 42 7.28 -14.66 6.82
N CYS A 43 8.56 -15.03 6.95
CA CYS A 43 9.67 -14.19 6.49
C CYS A 43 9.64 -13.94 4.97
N PHE A 44 9.30 -14.95 4.16
CA PHE A 44 9.17 -14.75 2.71
C PHE A 44 7.99 -13.84 2.35
N ILE A 45 6.86 -14.01 3.04
CA ILE A 45 5.68 -13.14 2.84
C ILE A 45 6.00 -11.70 3.25
N ASP A 46 6.71 -11.51 4.36
CA ASP A 46 7.15 -10.19 4.84
C ASP A 46 8.12 -9.52 3.86
N LEU A 47 9.06 -10.28 3.30
CA LEU A 47 9.96 -9.77 2.25
C LEU A 47 9.16 -9.31 1.01
N TYR A 48 8.20 -10.13 0.55
CA TYR A 48 7.37 -9.79 -0.60
C TYR A 48 6.51 -8.55 -0.33
N MET A 49 5.87 -8.48 0.83
CA MET A 49 5.09 -7.31 1.22
C MET A 49 5.96 -6.07 1.41
N GLY A 50 7.17 -6.23 1.95
CA GLY A 50 8.14 -5.15 2.07
C GLY A 50 8.44 -4.50 0.73
N MET A 51 8.68 -5.29 -0.32
CA MET A 51 8.96 -4.74 -1.66
C MET A 51 7.76 -3.94 -2.23
N TYR A 52 6.55 -4.47 -2.10
CA TYR A 52 5.35 -3.82 -2.63
C TYR A 52 4.91 -2.59 -1.82
N TYR A 53 4.82 -2.72 -0.49
CA TYR A 53 4.35 -1.64 0.38
C TYR A 53 5.30 -0.44 0.39
N ASN A 54 6.62 -0.66 0.39
CA ASN A 54 7.57 0.45 0.35
C ASN A 54 7.47 1.25 -0.95
N THR A 55 7.12 0.62 -2.07
CA THR A 55 6.89 1.32 -3.35
C THR A 55 5.70 2.28 -3.24
N ILE A 56 4.59 1.83 -2.64
CA ILE A 56 3.40 2.68 -2.43
C ILE A 56 3.72 3.84 -1.47
N ILE A 57 4.45 3.55 -0.39
CA ILE A 57 4.88 4.58 0.57
C ILE A 57 5.78 5.61 -0.13
N ALA A 58 6.69 5.18 -1.01
CA ALA A 58 7.53 6.07 -1.80
C ALA A 58 6.71 6.97 -2.74
N TRP A 59 5.70 6.44 -3.41
CA TRP A 59 4.75 7.26 -4.18
C TRP A 59 4.04 8.27 -3.27
N ALA A 60 3.51 7.86 -2.12
CA ALA A 60 2.87 8.78 -1.19
C ALA A 60 3.82 9.89 -0.71
N PHE A 61 5.09 9.57 -0.41
CA PHE A 61 6.11 10.56 -0.07
C PHE A 61 6.39 11.53 -1.22
N TYR A 62 6.47 11.03 -2.46
CA TYR A 62 6.63 11.87 -3.64
C TYR A 62 5.48 12.89 -3.77
N TYR A 63 4.23 12.42 -3.66
CA TYR A 63 3.05 13.28 -3.69
C TYR A 63 3.00 14.26 -2.50
N LEU A 64 3.48 13.86 -1.32
CA LEU A 64 3.58 14.72 -0.15
C LEU A 64 4.48 15.93 -0.43
N PHE A 65 5.69 15.70 -0.95
CA PHE A 65 6.61 16.78 -1.29
C PHE A 65 6.13 17.61 -2.49
N ALA A 66 5.54 16.97 -3.49
CA ALA A 66 4.93 17.66 -4.63
C ALA A 66 3.72 18.52 -4.23
N SER A 67 3.13 18.28 -3.06
CA SER A 67 2.05 19.11 -2.50
C SER A 67 2.55 20.41 -1.84
N PHE A 68 3.86 20.60 -1.66
CA PHE A 68 4.42 21.83 -1.07
C PHE A 68 4.57 22.97 -2.08
N THR A 69 3.61 23.09 -2.99
CA THR A 69 3.49 24.18 -3.97
C THR A 69 2.17 24.91 -3.77
N SER A 70 2.09 26.18 -4.15
CA SER A 70 0.85 26.98 -4.01
C SER A 70 -0.28 26.45 -4.89
N GLU A 71 0.06 25.92 -6.06
CA GLU A 71 -0.85 25.22 -6.94
C GLU A 71 -0.36 23.79 -7.14
N LEU A 72 -1.28 22.84 -7.05
CA LEU A 72 -0.94 21.42 -7.09
C LEU A 72 -0.71 20.99 -8.55
N PRO A 73 0.34 20.20 -8.85
CA PRO A 73 0.73 19.89 -10.22
C PRO A 73 -0.34 19.10 -11.01
N TRP A 74 -1.18 18.32 -10.32
CA TRP A 74 -2.29 17.55 -10.91
C TRP A 74 -3.61 18.33 -11.07
N THR A 75 -3.59 19.67 -10.96
CA THR A 75 -4.80 20.50 -11.15
C THR A 75 -4.94 21.07 -12.56
N ARG A 76 -3.84 21.17 -13.31
CA ARG A 76 -3.79 21.82 -14.63
C ARG A 76 -3.32 20.83 -15.71
N CYS A 77 -3.74 21.11 -16.94
CA CYS A 77 -3.29 20.37 -18.13
C CYS A 77 -2.04 20.99 -18.80
N ASP A 78 -1.56 22.15 -18.33
CA ASP A 78 -0.39 22.85 -18.88
C ASP A 78 0.92 22.42 -18.19
N ASN A 79 1.24 21.12 -18.28
CA ASN A 79 2.47 20.56 -17.72
C ASN A 79 3.17 19.68 -18.77
N PRO A 80 4.50 19.50 -18.70
CA PRO A 80 5.25 18.76 -19.71
C PRO A 80 4.94 17.26 -19.79
N TRP A 81 4.31 16.69 -18.77
CA TRP A 81 3.89 15.28 -18.75
C TRP A 81 2.48 15.04 -19.31
N ASN A 82 1.70 16.11 -19.55
CA ASN A 82 0.32 15.96 -19.99
C ASN A 82 0.22 15.71 -21.50
N THR A 83 -0.81 14.96 -21.90
CA THR A 83 -1.11 14.69 -23.32
C THR A 83 -2.17 15.66 -23.86
N GLU A 84 -2.40 15.64 -25.18
CA GLU A 84 -3.48 16.40 -25.83
C GLU A 84 -4.89 15.97 -25.35
N HIS A 85 -5.00 14.83 -24.66
CA HIS A 85 -6.25 14.28 -24.14
C HIS A 85 -6.56 14.74 -22.70
N CYS A 86 -5.69 15.54 -22.08
CA CYS A 86 -5.91 16.08 -20.75
C CYS A 86 -7.02 17.14 -20.77
N LEU A 87 -8.08 16.92 -19.99
CA LEU A 87 -9.13 17.92 -19.74
C LEU A 87 -9.27 18.22 -18.25
N THR A 88 -9.25 19.50 -17.90
CA THR A 88 -9.62 19.95 -16.56
C THR A 88 -11.11 19.74 -16.31
N LEU A 89 -11.53 19.78 -15.03
CA LEU A 89 -12.93 19.57 -14.65
C LEU A 89 -13.87 20.57 -15.34
N ALA A 90 -13.40 21.80 -15.57
CA ALA A 90 -14.15 22.83 -16.28
C ALA A 90 -14.32 22.50 -17.77
N GLU A 91 -13.25 22.07 -18.44
CA GLU A 91 -13.25 21.77 -19.88
C GLU A 91 -14.02 20.48 -20.20
N ARG A 92 -13.99 19.51 -19.28
CA ARG A 92 -14.73 18.25 -19.42
C ARG A 92 -16.24 18.47 -19.50
N SER A 93 -16.78 19.52 -18.86
CA SER A 93 -18.21 19.83 -18.94
C SER A 93 -18.66 20.31 -20.33
N VAL A 94 -17.71 20.73 -21.17
CA VAL A 94 -17.97 21.30 -22.50
C VAL A 94 -17.58 20.35 -23.64
N ASN A 95 -16.43 19.68 -23.53
CA ASN A 95 -15.80 18.91 -24.62
C ASN A 95 -15.52 17.43 -24.25
N SER A 96 -16.41 16.79 -23.50
CA SER A 96 -16.20 15.38 -23.09
C SER A 96 -16.22 14.43 -24.29
N SER A 97 -15.05 13.90 -24.64
CA SER A 97 -14.90 12.73 -25.51
C SER A 97 -14.64 11.47 -24.67
N ASN A 98 -14.88 10.28 -25.24
CA ASN A 98 -14.64 9.01 -24.55
C ASN A 98 -13.16 8.77 -24.19
N ASP A 99 -12.23 9.49 -24.83
CA ASP A 99 -10.77 9.32 -24.63
C ASP A 99 -10.16 10.41 -23.72
N SER A 100 -11.00 11.25 -23.12
CA SER A 100 -10.54 12.33 -22.23
C SER A 100 -9.99 11.80 -20.90
N ARG A 101 -8.80 12.29 -20.50
CA ARG A 101 -8.15 11.97 -19.22
C ARG A 101 -8.14 13.16 -18.28
N SER A 102 -8.14 12.87 -16.98
CA SER A 102 -8.03 13.92 -15.96
C SER A 102 -6.56 14.24 -15.66
N PRO A 103 -6.20 15.48 -15.30
CA PRO A 103 -4.81 15.85 -14.96
C PRO A 103 -4.25 15.03 -13.78
N ALA A 104 -5.11 14.56 -12.87
CA ALA A 104 -4.69 13.67 -11.78
C ALA A 104 -4.41 12.24 -12.21
N GLN A 105 -5.09 11.75 -13.26
CA GLN A 105 -4.81 10.46 -13.84
C GLN A 105 -3.48 10.50 -14.62
N GLU A 106 -3.28 11.50 -15.46
CA GLU A 106 -2.03 11.65 -16.22
C GLU A 106 -0.82 11.92 -15.34
N TYR A 107 -1.01 12.56 -14.17
CA TYR A 107 0.09 12.74 -13.22
C TYR A 107 0.47 11.46 -12.46
N PHE A 108 -0.44 10.47 -12.37
CA PHE A 108 -0.17 9.18 -11.70
C PHE A 108 0.34 8.10 -12.66
N GLU A 109 -0.02 8.19 -13.94
CA GLU A 109 0.45 7.30 -15.02
C GLU A 109 1.94 7.48 -15.32
#